data_AF-A0A7U9X106-F1
#
_entry.id   AF-A0A7U9X106-F1
#
_cell.length_a   1.000
_cell.length_b   1.000
_cell.length_c   1.000
_cell.angle_alpha   90.00
_cell.angle_beta   90.00
_cell.angle_gamma   90.00
#
_symmetry.space_group_name_H-M   'P 1'
#
loop_
_entity.id
_entity.type
_entity.pdbx_description
1 polymer ?
#
loop_
_entity_poly.entity_id
_entity_poly.type
_entity_poly.pdbx_seq_one_letter_code
_entity_poly.pdbx_strand_id
1 'polypeptide(L)'
;MAGIIIYLVISFLTSLIFVVLGISQYKSEKPVSLNTGEKPPCEDELTDVLEWNRKHGKNLIIYGCVLFLTLSVFVYFIEKYDYIAVQINLFILVILGEVAWLEIQHNILKKKLIKK
;
A
#
# COMPACT_ATOMS: atom_id res chain seq x y z
N MET A 1 5.25 18.89 20.65
CA MET A 1 6.52 18.32 20.16
C MET A 1 6.67 16.82 20.40
N ALA A 2 6.77 16.32 21.64
CA ALA A 2 6.98 14.88 21.88
C ALA A 2 5.88 13.98 21.26
N GLY A 3 4.61 14.35 21.37
CA GLY A 3 3.50 13.59 20.77
C GLY A 3 3.58 13.50 19.24
N ILE A 4 3.95 14.58 18.55
CA ILE A 4 4.11 14.61 17.09
C ILE A 4 5.27 13.72 16.66
N ILE A 5 6.39 13.78 17.39
CA ILE A 5 7.55 12.92 17.11
C ILE A 5 7.17 11.45 17.27
N ILE A 6 6.50 11.09 18.37
CA ILE A 6 6.03 9.72 18.60
C ILE A 6 5.09 9.27 17.47
N TYR A 7 4.15 10.12 17.08
CA TYR A 7 3.23 9.84 15.98
C TYR A 7 3.98 9.60 14.65
N LEU A 8 4.95 10.44 14.31
CA LEU A 8 5.73 10.31 13.08
C LEU A 8 6.61 9.06 13.09
N VAL A 9 7.18 8.69 14.23
CA VAL A 9 7.93 7.44 14.39
C VAL A 9 7.02 6.24 14.17
N ILE A 10 5.84 6.20 14.80
CA ILE A 10 4.87 5.11 14.62
C ILE A 10 4.40 5.04 13.16
N SER A 11 4.11 6.19 12.55
CA SER A 11 3.72 6.29 11.14
C SER A 11 4.81 5.74 10.22
N PHE A 12 6.06 6.13 10.46
CA PHE A 12 7.21 5.62 9.72
C PHE A 12 7.34 4.11 9.84
N LEU A 13 7.30 3.57 11.06
CA LEU A 13 7.43 2.13 11.30
C LEU A 13 6.27 1.34 10.65
N THR A 14 5.06 1.87 10.72
CA THR A 14 3.87 1.25 10.11
C THR A 14 4.01 1.19 8.59
N SER A 15 4.37 2.32 7.97
CA SER A 15 4.59 2.41 6.52
C SER A 15 5.78 1.56 6.05
N LEU A 16 6.83 1.45 6.87
CA LEU A 16 8.03 0.68 6.57
C LEU A 16 7.72 -0.82 6.39
N ILE A 17 6.74 -1.36 7.12
CA ILE A 17 6.30 -2.75 6.95
C ILE A 17 5.90 -3.00 5.50
N PHE A 18 5.10 -2.13 4.89
CA PHE A 18 4.66 -2.26 3.50
C PHE A 18 5.82 -2.13 2.51
N VAL A 19 6.76 -1.24 2.76
CA VAL A 19 7.97 -1.10 1.92
C VAL A 19 8.81 -2.37 1.96
N VAL A 20 9.06 -2.93 3.15
CA VAL A 20 9.84 -4.16 3.32
C VAL A 20 9.14 -5.35 2.66
N LEU A 21 7.83 -5.51 2.88
CA LEU A 21 7.03 -6.53 2.20
C LEU A 21 7.07 -6.36 0.68
N GLY A 22 6.95 -5.13 0.19
CA GLY A 22 6.98 -4.84 -1.24
C GLY A 22 8.34 -5.16 -1.87
N ILE A 23 9.45 -4.89 -1.17
CA ILE A 23 10.80 -5.30 -1.61
C ILE A 23 10.91 -6.83 -1.65
N SER A 24 10.40 -7.52 -0.63
CA SER A 24 10.38 -8.99 -0.59
C SER A 24 9.57 -9.56 -1.75
N GLN A 25 8.39 -8.99 -2.04
CA GLN A 25 7.55 -9.40 -3.16
C GLN A 25 8.22 -9.14 -4.50
N TYR A 26 8.85 -7.97 -4.67
CA TYR A 26 9.54 -7.58 -5.90
C TYR A 26 10.67 -8.55 -6.28
N LYS A 27 11.35 -9.10 -5.27
CA LYS A 27 12.47 -10.04 -5.42
C LYS A 27 12.03 -11.51 -5.42
N SER A 28 10.75 -11.81 -5.20
CA SER A 28 10.27 -13.19 -5.13
C SER A 28 10.34 -13.86 -6.49
N GLU A 29 10.72 -15.13 -6.50
CA GLU A 29 10.64 -16.00 -7.68
C GLU A 29 9.30 -16.74 -7.75
N LYS A 30 8.67 -16.96 -6.60
CA LYS A 30 7.34 -17.62 -6.50
C LYS A 30 6.22 -16.59 -6.54
N PRO A 31 5.04 -16.92 -7.10
CA PRO A 31 3.90 -16.01 -7.15
C PRO A 31 3.51 -15.50 -5.77
N VAL A 32 3.39 -14.19 -5.64
CA VAL A 32 3.01 -13.55 -4.37
C VAL A 32 1.51 -13.29 -4.29
N SER A 33 0.96 -13.32 -3.08
CA SER A 33 -0.43 -12.91 -2.79
C SER A 33 -0.50 -11.45 -2.31
N LEU A 34 -1.65 -10.81 -2.55
CA LEU A 34 -2.00 -9.53 -1.92
C LEU A 34 -2.83 -9.70 -0.63
N ASN A 35 -2.92 -10.93 -0.10
CA ASN A 35 -3.72 -11.30 1.08
C ASN A 35 -5.17 -10.78 1.06
N THR A 36 -5.80 -10.77 -0.11
CA THR A 36 -7.21 -10.42 -0.35
C THR A 36 -8.19 -11.50 0.12
N GLY A 37 -7.70 -12.58 0.72
CA GLY A 37 -8.47 -13.80 1.02
C GLY A 37 -8.62 -14.74 -0.18
N GLU A 38 -8.21 -14.31 -1.37
CA GLU A 38 -8.15 -15.15 -2.55
C GLU A 38 -6.99 -16.15 -2.48
N LYS A 39 -7.18 -17.33 -3.07
CA LYS A 39 -6.09 -18.28 -3.26
C LYS A 39 -5.06 -17.65 -4.21
N PRO A 40 -3.77 -17.56 -3.85
CA PRO A 40 -2.75 -17.08 -4.77
C PRO A 40 -2.67 -17.96 -6.02
N PRO A 41 -2.41 -17.38 -7.20
CA PRO A 41 -2.24 -18.16 -8.41
C PRO A 41 -1.00 -19.06 -8.32
N CYS A 42 -1.08 -20.23 -8.93
CA CYS A 42 0.07 -21.09 -9.15
C CYS A 42 0.94 -20.55 -10.32
N GLU A 43 2.19 -20.99 -10.39
CA GLU A 43 3.13 -20.55 -11.45
C GLU A 43 2.63 -20.87 -12.87
N ASP A 44 1.96 -22.00 -13.03
CA ASP A 44 1.37 -22.45 -14.29
C ASP A 44 0.14 -21.65 -14.71
N GLU A 45 -0.54 -20.99 -13.78
CA GLU A 45 -1.70 -20.12 -14.03
C GLU A 45 -1.30 -18.71 -14.51
N LEU A 46 -0.03 -18.33 -14.34
CA LEU A 46 0.51 -17.03 -14.74
C LEU A 46 1.23 -17.09 -16.09
N THR A 47 1.04 -16.06 -16.91
CA THR A 47 1.82 -15.86 -18.14
C THR A 47 3.25 -15.40 -17.85
N ASP A 48 3.43 -14.57 -16.82
CA ASP A 48 4.74 -14.08 -16.36
C ASP A 48 4.73 -13.85 -14.84
N VAL A 49 5.40 -14.74 -14.11
CA VAL A 49 5.54 -14.68 -12.64
C VAL A 49 6.39 -13.48 -12.21
N LEU A 50 7.42 -13.13 -13.00
CA LEU A 50 8.34 -12.04 -12.67
C LEU A 50 7.64 -10.69 -12.81
N GLU A 51 6.86 -10.50 -13.89
CA GLU A 51 6.04 -9.29 -14.03
C GLU A 51 5.02 -9.17 -12.91
N TRP A 52 4.32 -10.26 -12.56
CA TRP A 52 3.36 -10.31 -11.45
C TRP A 52 3.99 -9.83 -10.14
N ASN A 53 5.10 -10.45 -9.75
CA ASN A 53 5.82 -10.16 -8.51
C ASN A 53 6.39 -8.74 -8.47
N ARG A 54 7.03 -8.30 -9.56
CA ARG A 54 7.60 -6.94 -9.63
C ARG A 54 6.52 -5.87 -9.57
N LYS A 55 5.37 -6.07 -10.21
CA LYS A 55 4.27 -5.11 -10.18
C LYS A 55 3.63 -5.06 -8.79
N HIS A 56 3.34 -6.20 -8.19
CA HIS A 56 2.82 -6.25 -6.82
C HIS A 56 3.77 -5.61 -5.80
N GLY A 57 5.05 -6.00 -5.83
CA GLY A 57 6.06 -5.43 -4.96
C GLY A 57 6.23 -3.92 -5.14
N LYS A 58 6.28 -3.44 -6.39
CA LYS A 58 6.36 -1.99 -6.67
C LYS A 58 5.13 -1.24 -6.14
N ASN A 59 3.93 -1.78 -6.34
CA ASN A 59 2.70 -1.14 -5.87
C ASN A 59 2.67 -1.06 -4.34
N LEU A 60 3.14 -2.10 -3.64
CA LEU A 60 3.18 -2.11 -2.18
C LEU A 60 4.25 -1.15 -1.61
N ILE A 61 5.40 -1.02 -2.29
CA ILE A 61 6.41 0.00 -1.95
C ILE A 61 5.82 1.42 -2.09
N ILE A 62 5.15 1.69 -3.23
CA ILE A 62 4.51 2.98 -3.47
C ILE A 62 3.47 3.26 -2.39
N TYR A 63 2.63 2.28 -2.06
CA TYR A 63 1.63 2.40 -1.00
C TYR A 63 2.27 2.75 0.35
N GLY A 64 3.32 2.04 0.77
CA GLY A 64 4.02 2.35 2.03
C GLY A 64 4.55 3.80 2.07
N CYS A 65 5.19 4.26 0.99
CA CYS A 65 5.68 5.63 0.89
C CYS A 65 4.55 6.67 0.93
N VAL A 66 3.47 6.45 0.16
CA VAL A 66 2.32 7.36 0.11
C VAL A 66 1.61 7.40 1.47
N LEU A 67 1.40 6.25 2.11
CA LEU A 67 0.82 6.16 3.44
C LEU A 67 1.61 6.99 4.46
N PHE A 68 2.96 6.93 4.42
CA PHE A 68 3.78 7.73 5.33
C PHE A 68 3.60 9.23 5.10
N LEU A 69 3.55 9.64 3.84
CA LEU A 69 3.29 11.03 3.46
C LEU A 69 1.90 11.48 3.93
N THR A 70 0.87 10.66 3.70
CA THR A 70 -0.51 10.94 4.11
C THR A 70 -0.62 11.11 5.63
N LEU A 71 -0.01 10.22 6.41
CA LEU A 71 0.04 10.33 7.88
C LEU A 71 0.80 11.58 8.34
N SER A 72 1.97 11.85 7.74
CA SER A 72 2.79 13.03 8.07
C SER A 72 2.09 14.35 7.76
N VAL A 73 1.41 14.42 6.62
CA VAL A 73 0.60 15.58 6.22
C VAL A 73 -0.60 15.72 7.17
N PHE A 74 -1.28 14.63 7.50
CA PHE A 74 -2.43 14.67 8.39
C PHE A 74 -2.12 15.27 9.76
N VAL A 75 -1.04 14.84 10.42
CA VAL A 75 -0.66 15.41 11.73
C VAL A 75 -0.28 16.88 11.63
N TYR A 76 0.39 17.30 10.55
CA TYR A 76 0.71 18.70 10.30
C TYR A 76 -0.54 19.57 10.15
N PHE A 77 -1.56 19.08 9.42
CA PHE A 77 -2.81 19.82 9.24
C PHE A 77 -3.63 19.90 10.53
N ILE A 78 -3.71 18.80 11.30
CA ILE A 78 -4.41 18.78 12.59
C ILE A 78 -3.78 19.75 13.59
N GLU A 79 -2.45 19.88 13.61
CA GLU A 79 -1.78 20.82 14.51
C GLU A 79 -2.01 22.28 14.09
N LYS A 80 -2.18 22.53 12.78
CA LYS A 80 -2.22 23.89 12.23
C LYS A 80 -3.62 24.49 12.14
N TYR A 81 -4.68 23.69 12.05
CA TYR A 81 -6.03 24.17 11.74
C TYR A 81 -7.10 23.52 12.62
N ASP A 82 -8.06 24.31 13.10
CA ASP A 82 -9.13 23.86 14.02
C ASP A 82 -10.29 23.09 13.34
N TYR A 83 -10.22 22.84 12.03
CA TYR A 83 -11.27 22.13 11.27
C TYR A 83 -11.17 20.60 11.38
N ILE A 84 -11.06 20.08 12.61
CA ILE A 84 -10.73 18.67 12.90
C ILE A 84 -11.71 17.70 12.22
N ALA A 85 -13.02 17.95 12.30
CA ALA A 85 -14.01 17.06 11.70
C ALA A 85 -13.84 16.91 10.18
N VAL A 86 -13.60 18.01 9.47
CA VAL A 86 -13.39 17.99 8.02
C VAL A 86 -12.08 17.26 7.68
N GLN A 87 -11.01 17.53 8.43
CA GLN A 87 -9.72 16.90 8.21
C GLN A 87 -9.76 15.38 8.43
N ILE A 88 -10.45 14.90 9.46
CA ILE A 88 -10.63 13.46 9.70
C ILE A 88 -11.41 12.80 8.56
N ASN A 89 -12.49 13.42 8.08
CA ASN A 89 -13.26 12.89 6.96
C ASN A 89 -12.40 12.81 5.68
N LEU A 90 -11.64 13.86 5.38
CA LEU A 90 -10.72 13.88 4.24
C LEU A 90 -9.62 12.81 4.37
N PHE A 91 -9.04 12.66 5.57
CA PHE A 91 -8.02 11.64 5.83
C PHE A 91 -8.55 10.23 5.58
N ILE A 92 -9.75 9.90 6.08
CA ILE A 92 -10.39 8.60 5.84
C ILE A 92 -10.60 8.38 4.32
N LEU A 93 -11.08 9.39 3.60
CA LEU A 93 -11.27 9.29 2.15
C LEU A 93 -9.95 9.04 1.40
N VAL A 94 -8.86 9.69 1.80
CA VAL A 94 -7.54 9.47 1.18
C VAL A 94 -7.05 8.05 1.45
N ILE A 95 -7.14 7.56 2.69
CA ILE A 95 -6.74 6.18 3.02
C ILE A 95 -7.57 5.15 2.25
N LEU A 96 -8.90 5.35 2.14
CA LEU A 96 -9.75 4.49 1.32
C LEU A 96 -9.35 4.53 -0.15
N GLY A 97 -8.99 5.70 -0.68
CA GLY A 97 -8.48 5.87 -2.04
C GLY A 97 -7.16 5.12 -2.29
N GLU A 98 -6.23 5.16 -1.33
CA GLU A 98 -4.96 4.43 -1.42
C GLU A 98 -5.17 2.91 -1.44
N VAL A 99 -6.06 2.40 -0.58
CA VAL A 99 -6.41 0.96 -0.55
C VAL A 99 -7.16 0.56 -1.82
N ALA A 100 -8.13 1.35 -2.26
CA ALA A 100 -8.86 1.11 -3.49
C ALA A 100 -7.93 1.10 -4.71
N TRP A 101 -6.93 1.98 -4.73
CA TRP A 101 -5.91 1.98 -5.78
C TRP A 101 -5.12 0.67 -5.84
N LEU A 102 -4.69 0.12 -4.69
CA LEU A 102 -4.01 -1.18 -4.65
C LEU A 102 -4.88 -2.30 -5.24
N GLU A 103 -6.16 -2.32 -4.88
CA GLU A 103 -7.13 -3.32 -5.36
C GLU A 103 -7.39 -3.19 -6.87
N ILE A 104 -7.53 -1.97 -7.38
CA ILE A 104 -7.66 -1.71 -8.82
C ILE A 104 -6.43 -2.22 -9.56
N GLN A 105 -5.22 -1.94 -9.07
CA GLN A 105 -3.98 -2.40 -9.69
C GLN A 105 -3.89 -3.94 -9.67
N HIS A 106 -4.28 -4.59 -8.58
CA HIS A 106 -4.35 -6.05 -8.50
C HIS A 106 -5.28 -6.64 -9.57
N ASN A 107 -6.49 -6.08 -9.72
CA ASN A 107 -7.46 -6.54 -10.70
C ASN A 107 -7.01 -6.33 -12.15
N ILE A 108 -6.28 -5.25 -12.44
CA ILE A 108 -5.66 -5.02 -13.76
C ILE A 108 -4.61 -6.10 -14.03
N LEU A 109 -3.76 -6.42 -13.06
CA LEU A 109 -2.75 -7.48 -13.20
C LEU A 109 -3.39 -8.85 -13.40
N LYS A 110 -4.45 -9.19 -12.67
CA LYS A 110 -5.21 -10.43 -12.88
C LYS A 110 -5.69 -10.57 -14.32
N LYS A 111 -6.36 -9.55 -14.85
CA LYS A 111 -6.86 -9.56 -16.24
C LYS A 111 -5.75 -9.68 -17.28
N LYS A 112 -4.55 -9.19 -16.96
CA LYS A 112 -3.41 -9.18 -17.89
C LYS A 112 -2.60 -10.47 -17.84
N LEU A 113 -2.39 -11.04 -16.66
CA LEU A 113 -1.36 -12.07 -16.42
C LEU A 113 -1.91 -13.45 -16.05
N ILE A 114 -3.18 -13.55 -15.64
CA ILE A 114 -3.80 -14.87 -15.43
C ILE A 114 -4.21 -15.44 -16.79
N LYS A 115 -3.79 -16.68 -17.06
CA LYS A 115 -4.17 -17.43 -18.26
C LYS A 115 -5.68 -17.72 -18.23
N LYS A 116 -6.31 -17.62 -19.39
CA LYS A 116 -7.72 -18.00 -19.59
C LYS A 116 -7.85 -19.45 -19.97
#